data_AF-A0A6G1M8G1-F1
#
_entry.id   AF-A0A6G1M8G1-F1
#
_cell.length_a   1.000
_cell.length_b   1.000
_cell.length_c   1.000
_cell.angle_alpha   90.00
_cell.angle_beta   90.00
_cell.angle_gamma   90.00
#
_symmetry.space_group_name_H-M   'P 1'
#
loop_
_entity.id
_entity.type
_entity.pdbx_description
1 polymer ?
#
loop_
_entity_poly.entity_id
_entity_poly.type
_entity_poly.pdbx_seq_one_letter_code
_entity_poly.pdbx_strand_id
1 'polypeptide(L)'
;MHPRLHFALLRLQLIELVRRSMVDNDIGPALTFAQDYLAPRAPQYPEFLKDLEHTMALLCFPPDQLSPPLAKLLDPDMRKQVATMVNQTILESQEVFSEAKIKSLVKLRAWVEAKAAQSESERLRSIPHMDLGLVSPKGEFPEPSQ
;
A
#
# COMPACT_ATOMS: atom_id res chain seq x y z
N MET A 1 -13.08 5.69 8.98
CA MET A 1 -13.10 5.17 7.60
C MET A 1 -12.05 5.91 6.80
N HIS A 2 -11.06 5.22 6.22
CA HIS A 2 -9.97 5.84 5.48
C HIS A 2 -10.48 6.38 4.13
N PRO A 3 -10.64 7.71 3.94
CA PRO A 3 -11.30 8.27 2.74
C PRO A 3 -10.55 7.93 1.45
N ARG A 4 -9.21 7.83 1.53
CA ARG A 4 -8.34 7.42 0.41
C ARG A 4 -8.57 5.97 -0.01
N LEU A 5 -8.70 5.05 0.95
CA LEU A 5 -8.99 3.64 0.65
C LEU A 5 -10.38 3.50 0.02
N HIS A 6 -11.38 4.17 0.58
CA HIS A 6 -12.75 4.13 0.06
C HIS A 6 -12.81 4.63 -1.38
N PHE A 7 -12.15 5.76 -1.68
CA PHE A 7 -12.05 6.27 -3.05
C PHE A 7 -11.29 5.31 -3.98
N ALA A 8 -10.16 4.74 -3.52
CA ALA A 8 -9.38 3.79 -4.31
C ALA A 8 -10.19 2.52 -4.69
N LEU A 9 -11.02 2.01 -3.77
CA LEU A 9 -11.93 0.89 -4.03
C LEU A 9 -13.00 1.26 -5.07
N LEU A 10 -13.63 2.43 -4.93
CA LEU A 10 -14.62 2.90 -5.89
C LEU A 10 -14.02 3.12 -7.27
N ARG A 11 -12.83 3.71 -7.35
CA ARG A 11 -12.10 3.89 -8.61
C ARG A 11 -11.76 2.55 -9.26
N LEU A 12 -11.34 1.56 -8.48
CA LEU A 12 -11.07 0.23 -9.00
C LEU A 12 -12.32 -0.42 -9.59
N GLN A 13 -13.47 -0.26 -8.91
CA GLN A 13 -14.76 -0.72 -9.42
C GLN A 13 -15.14 -0.01 -10.71
N LEU A 14 -14.94 1.31 -10.81
CA LEU A 14 -15.19 2.05 -12.03
C LEU A 14 -14.33 1.52 -13.19
N ILE A 15 -13.05 1.24 -12.97
CA ILE A 15 -12.17 0.69 -14.00
C ILE A 15 -12.61 -0.69 -14.47
N GLU A 16 -13.12 -1.52 -13.57
CA GLU A 16 -13.69 -2.81 -13.94
C GLU A 16 -14.97 -2.64 -14.78
N LEU A 17 -15.82 -1.66 -14.45
CA LEU A 17 -16.99 -1.32 -15.27
C LEU A 17 -16.58 -0.77 -16.65
N VAL A 18 -15.54 0.08 -16.70
CA VAL A 18 -14.96 0.58 -17.96
C VAL A 18 -14.45 -0.60 -18.81
N ARG A 19 -13.71 -1.54 -18.21
CA ARG A 19 -13.22 -2.73 -18.91
C ARG A 19 -14.35 -3.58 -19.48
N ARG A 20 -15.47 -3.72 -18.77
CA ARG A 20 -16.67 -4.41 -19.28
C ARG A 20 -17.35 -3.63 -20.40
N SER A 21 -17.47 -2.31 -20.25
CA SER A 21 -18.04 -1.44 -21.29
C SER A 21 -17.28 -1.49 -22.61
N MET A 22 -15.96 -1.73 -22.58
CA MET A 22 -15.14 -1.93 -23.78
C MET A 22 -15.47 -3.23 -24.54
N VAL A 23 -16.05 -4.23 -23.86
CA VAL A 23 -16.46 -5.50 -24.47
C VAL A 23 -17.91 -5.44 -24.92
N ASP A 24 -18.79 -4.96 -24.04
CA ASP A 24 -20.24 -4.96 -24.24
C ASP A 24 -20.75 -3.74 -25.03
N ASN A 25 -19.88 -2.74 -25.28
CA ASN A 25 -20.21 -1.43 -25.87
C ASN A 25 -21.29 -0.63 -25.10
N ASP A 26 -21.55 -0.96 -23.83
CA ASP A 26 -22.46 -0.22 -22.96
C ASP A 26 -21.71 0.54 -21.87
N ILE A 27 -21.71 1.86 -21.97
CA ILE A 27 -21.03 2.78 -21.03
C ILE A 27 -21.97 3.20 -19.88
N GLY A 28 -23.28 2.99 -20.03
CA GLY A 28 -24.31 3.43 -19.07
C GLY A 28 -24.00 3.04 -17.62
N PRO A 29 -23.70 1.77 -17.32
CA PRO A 29 -23.39 1.33 -15.96
C PRO A 29 -22.16 2.02 -15.35
N ALA A 30 -21.11 2.25 -16.15
CA ALA A 30 -19.90 2.93 -15.69
C ALA A 30 -20.19 4.41 -15.39
N LEU A 31 -20.97 5.07 -16.25
CA LEU A 31 -21.32 6.48 -16.10
C LEU A 31 -22.22 6.72 -14.87
N THR A 32 -23.28 5.93 -14.70
CA THR A 32 -24.16 6.00 -13.53
C THR A 32 -23.38 5.78 -12.24
N PHE A 33 -22.49 4.78 -12.23
CA PHE A 33 -21.66 4.52 -11.05
C PHE A 33 -20.71 5.68 -10.72
N ALA A 34 -20.08 6.28 -11.72
CA ALA A 34 -19.22 7.45 -11.53
C ALA A 34 -20.00 8.64 -10.95
N GLN A 35 -21.21 8.88 -11.44
CA GLN A 35 -22.09 9.97 -10.98
C GLN A 35 -22.57 9.76 -9.55
N ASP A 36 -23.00 8.55 -9.19
CA ASP A 36 -23.57 8.28 -7.88
C ASP A 36 -22.52 8.21 -6.76
N TYR A 37 -21.36 7.60 -7.04
CA TYR A 37 -20.41 7.23 -5.98
C TYR A 37 -19.11 8.04 -5.98
N LEU A 38 -18.57 8.39 -7.15
CA LEU A 38 -17.27 9.10 -7.26
C LEU A 38 -17.44 10.62 -7.34
N ALA A 39 -18.41 11.12 -8.12
CA ALA A 39 -18.59 12.56 -8.33
C ALA A 39 -18.82 13.35 -7.02
N PRO A 40 -19.63 12.88 -6.05
CA PRO A 40 -19.81 13.59 -4.78
C PRO A 40 -18.56 13.60 -3.88
N ARG A 41 -17.60 12.70 -4.12
CA ARG A 41 -16.34 12.58 -3.36
C ARG A 41 -15.15 13.26 -4.03
N ALA A 42 -15.16 13.42 -5.35
CA ALA A 42 -14.11 14.07 -6.11
C ALA A 42 -13.73 15.49 -5.60
N PRO A 43 -14.67 16.39 -5.20
CA PRO A 43 -14.29 17.73 -4.77
C PRO A 43 -13.65 17.78 -3.38
N GLN A 44 -13.67 16.70 -2.61
CA GLN A 44 -13.09 16.68 -1.27
C GLN A 44 -11.55 16.71 -1.31
N TYR A 45 -10.95 16.16 -2.37
CA TYR A 45 -9.50 16.08 -2.52
C TYR A 45 -9.10 16.30 -3.99
N PRO A 46 -8.17 17.22 -4.30
CA PRO A 46 -7.74 17.49 -5.67
C PRO A 46 -7.15 16.25 -6.38
N GLU A 47 -6.52 15.36 -5.63
CA GLU A 47 -6.00 14.07 -6.13
C GLU A 47 -7.12 13.18 -6.69
N PHE A 48 -8.28 13.15 -6.04
CA PHE A 48 -9.42 12.32 -6.45
C PHE A 48 -10.05 12.83 -7.74
N LEU A 49 -10.12 14.16 -7.92
CA LEU A 49 -10.63 14.74 -9.14
C LEU A 49 -9.75 14.35 -10.34
N LYS A 50 -8.43 14.51 -10.21
CA LYS A 50 -7.48 14.10 -11.24
C LYS A 50 -7.60 12.61 -11.55
N ASP A 51 -7.70 11.76 -10.54
CA ASP A 51 -7.84 10.32 -10.72
C ASP A 51 -9.16 9.92 -11.38
N LEU A 52 -10.25 10.63 -11.08
CA LEU A 52 -11.55 10.45 -11.73
C LEU A 52 -11.48 10.87 -13.20
N GLU A 53 -10.91 12.04 -13.50
CA GLU A 53 -10.74 12.53 -14.88
C GLU A 53 -9.96 11.54 -15.75
N HIS A 54 -8.84 11.00 -15.25
CA HIS A 54 -8.09 9.98 -15.98
C HIS A 54 -8.91 8.70 -16.20
N THR A 55 -9.72 8.31 -15.22
CA THR A 55 -10.55 7.10 -15.34
C THR A 55 -11.71 7.31 -16.33
N MET A 56 -12.32 8.50 -16.33
CA MET A 56 -13.35 8.88 -17.30
C MET A 56 -12.81 9.05 -18.71
N ALA A 57 -11.55 9.51 -18.85
CA ALA A 57 -10.89 9.59 -20.15
C ALA A 57 -10.82 8.21 -20.84
N LEU A 58 -10.71 7.11 -20.08
CA LEU A 58 -10.72 5.74 -20.64
C LEU A 58 -12.01 5.39 -21.38
N LEU A 59 -13.13 6.06 -21.08
CA LEU A 59 -14.39 5.89 -21.80
C LEU A 59 -14.42 6.66 -23.13
N CYS A 60 -13.67 7.74 -23.23
CA CYS A 60 -13.64 8.60 -24.42
C CYS A 60 -12.60 8.15 -25.45
N PHE A 61 -11.53 7.48 -25.01
CA PHE A 61 -10.43 7.06 -25.88
C PHE A 61 -10.43 5.55 -26.12
N PRO A 62 -10.35 5.10 -27.37
CA PRO A 62 -10.23 3.67 -27.68
C PRO A 62 -8.88 3.13 -27.16
N PRO A 63 -8.80 1.81 -26.85
CA PRO A 63 -7.61 1.20 -26.26
C PRO A 63 -6.34 1.42 -27.08
N ASP A 64 -6.46 1.51 -28.40
CA ASP A 64 -5.35 1.68 -29.34
C ASP A 64 -4.74 3.09 -29.32
N GLN A 65 -5.41 4.07 -28.71
CA GLN A 65 -5.00 5.47 -28.64
C GLN A 65 -4.71 5.94 -27.21
N LEU A 66 -4.66 5.01 -26.25
CA LEU A 66 -4.39 5.35 -24.86
C LEU A 66 -2.94 5.79 -24.68
N SER A 67 -2.77 6.93 -24.01
CA SER A 67 -1.45 7.35 -23.55
C SER A 67 -0.90 6.31 -22.55
N PRO A 68 0.43 6.11 -22.46
CA PRO A 68 1.05 5.19 -21.52
C PRO A 68 0.55 5.29 -20.06
N PRO A 69 0.30 6.49 -19.47
CA PRO A 69 -0.26 6.59 -18.13
C PRO A 69 -1.71 6.09 -18.05
N LEU A 70 -2.54 6.31 -19.07
CA LEU A 70 -3.92 5.82 -19.11
C LEU A 70 -3.95 4.29 -19.29
N ALA A 71 -3.10 3.74 -20.14
CA ALA A 71 -2.96 2.30 -20.33
C ALA A 71 -2.58 1.58 -19.02
N LYS A 72 -1.74 2.20 -18.19
CA LYS A 72 -1.36 1.66 -16.87
C LYS A 72 -2.55 1.52 -15.91
N LEU A 73 -3.61 2.34 -16.03
CA LEU A 73 -4.80 2.20 -15.19
C LEU A 73 -5.57 0.90 -15.48
N LEU A 74 -5.42 0.33 -16.68
CA LEU A 74 -6.04 -0.95 -17.06
C LEU A 74 -5.23 -2.16 -16.61
N ASP A 75 -4.01 -1.97 -16.11
CA ASP A 75 -3.13 -3.04 -15.65
C ASP A 75 -3.69 -3.74 -14.38
N PRO A 76 -3.58 -5.07 -14.25
CA PRO A 76 -3.90 -5.78 -13.02
C PRO A 76 -3.17 -5.27 -11.77
N ASP A 77 -2.06 -4.56 -11.90
CA ASP A 77 -1.28 -4.01 -10.79
C ASP A 77 -2.07 -3.07 -9.90
N MET A 78 -3.05 -2.34 -10.44
CA MET A 78 -3.89 -1.48 -9.60
C MET A 78 -4.73 -2.30 -8.60
N ARG A 79 -5.21 -3.50 -9.00
CA ARG A 79 -5.90 -4.42 -8.07
C ARG A 79 -4.97 -4.86 -6.95
N LYS A 80 -3.70 -5.14 -7.25
CA LYS A 80 -2.70 -5.52 -6.25
C LYS A 80 -2.44 -4.39 -5.26
N GLN A 81 -2.28 -3.16 -5.75
CA GLN A 81 -2.04 -1.99 -4.89
C GLN A 81 -3.22 -1.73 -3.95
N VAL A 82 -4.45 -1.75 -4.47
CA VAL A 82 -5.65 -1.58 -3.65
C VAL A 82 -5.78 -2.72 -2.64
N ALA A 83 -5.50 -3.97 -3.03
CA ALA A 83 -5.50 -5.10 -2.09
C ALA A 83 -4.47 -4.92 -0.98
N THR A 84 -3.27 -4.42 -1.27
CA THR A 84 -2.26 -4.08 -0.26
C THR A 84 -2.77 -2.99 0.69
N MET A 85 -3.39 -1.94 0.18
CA MET A 85 -3.96 -0.87 1.01
C MET A 85 -5.09 -1.37 1.91
N VAL A 86 -5.96 -2.25 1.38
CA VAL A 86 -7.02 -2.93 2.16
C VAL A 86 -6.38 -3.76 3.27
N ASN A 87 -5.41 -4.62 2.93
CA ASN A 87 -4.73 -5.47 3.90
C ASN A 87 -4.07 -4.65 5.01
N GLN A 88 -3.38 -3.58 4.65
CA GLN A 88 -2.76 -2.68 5.62
C GLN A 88 -3.81 -2.03 6.52
N THR A 89 -4.89 -1.50 5.96
CA THR A 89 -5.96 -0.86 6.75
C THR A 89 -6.65 -1.86 7.68
N ILE A 90 -6.84 -3.11 7.24
CA ILE A 90 -7.39 -4.18 8.08
C ILE A 90 -6.45 -4.47 9.25
N LEU A 91 -5.15 -4.64 8.99
CA LEU A 91 -4.15 -4.88 10.03
C LEU A 91 -4.12 -3.73 11.05
N GLU A 92 -4.15 -2.48 10.57
CA GLU A 92 -4.23 -1.28 11.41
C GLU A 92 -5.51 -1.28 12.27
N SER A 93 -6.67 -1.63 11.68
CA SER A 93 -7.95 -1.69 12.40
C SER A 93 -8.02 -2.81 13.45
N GLN A 94 -7.21 -3.85 13.30
CA GLN A 94 -7.12 -4.97 14.24
C GLN A 94 -6.04 -4.75 15.31
N GLU A 95 -5.36 -3.60 15.31
CA GLU A 95 -4.18 -3.31 16.15
C GLU A 95 -3.07 -4.37 16.02
N VAL A 96 -3.08 -5.15 14.93
CA VAL A 96 -2.04 -6.14 14.65
C VAL A 96 -0.88 -5.41 14.00
N PHE A 97 0.23 -5.33 14.72
CA PHE A 97 1.44 -4.68 14.22
C PHE A 97 1.87 -5.29 12.87
N SER A 98 2.11 -4.42 11.88
CA SER A 98 2.61 -4.80 10.55
C SER A 98 3.94 -5.58 10.61
N GLU A 99 4.73 -5.38 11.68
CA GLU A 99 5.90 -6.18 11.97
C GLU A 99 5.55 -7.20 13.06
N ALA A 100 5.80 -8.49 12.78
CA ALA A 100 5.66 -9.51 13.81
C ALA A 100 6.47 -9.09 15.04
N LYS A 101 5.81 -8.98 16.21
CA LYS A 101 6.45 -8.56 17.47
C LYS A 101 7.77 -9.29 17.72
N ILE A 102 7.87 -10.54 17.29
CA ILE A 102 9.09 -11.36 17.28
C ILE A 102 10.26 -10.68 16.56
N LYS A 103 10.08 -10.11 15.36
CA LYS A 103 11.15 -9.39 14.64
C LYS A 103 11.65 -8.18 15.44
N SER A 104 10.75 -7.40 16.03
CA SER A 104 11.12 -6.26 16.88
C SER A 104 11.89 -6.70 18.13
N LEU A 105 11.49 -7.81 18.76
CA LEU A 105 12.17 -8.38 19.91
C LEU A 105 13.55 -8.93 19.56
N VAL A 106 13.71 -9.58 18.40
CA VAL A 106 15.00 -10.06 17.90
C VAL A 106 15.94 -8.88 17.61
N LYS A 107 15.45 -7.81 16.97
CA LYS A 107 16.23 -6.57 16.76
C LYS A 107 16.63 -5.92 18.08
N LEU A 108 15.69 -5.77 19.02
CA LEU A 108 15.94 -5.18 20.34
C LEU A 108 16.99 -6.00 21.10
N ARG A 109 16.89 -7.33 21.07
CA ARG A 109 17.88 -8.23 21.66
C ARG A 109 19.27 -7.98 21.07
N ALA A 110 19.41 -8.05 19.75
CA ALA A 110 20.70 -7.84 19.07
C ALA A 110 21.31 -6.48 19.44
N TRP A 111 20.48 -5.44 19.55
CA TRP A 111 20.91 -4.12 19.99
C TRP A 111 21.38 -4.10 21.46
N VAL A 112 20.63 -4.72 22.38
CA VAL A 112 21.02 -4.82 23.80
C VAL A 112 22.33 -5.58 23.95
N GLU A 113 22.53 -6.67 23.22
CA GLU A 113 23.78 -7.44 23.27
C GLU A 113 24.99 -6.65 22.78
N ALA A 114 24.84 -5.94 21.64
CA ALA A 114 25.88 -5.05 21.14
C ALA A 114 26.21 -3.94 22.14
N LYS A 115 25.19 -3.36 22.78
CA LYS A 115 25.37 -2.30 23.79
C LYS A 115 25.97 -2.84 25.10
N ALA A 116 25.63 -4.07 25.49
CA ALA A 116 26.18 -4.73 26.67
C ALA A 116 27.67 -5.07 26.48
N ALA A 117 28.07 -5.49 25.27
CA ALA A 117 29.47 -5.73 24.92
C ALA A 117 30.33 -4.45 25.00
N GLN A 118 29.75 -3.29 24.69
CA GLN A 118 30.44 -1.99 24.74
C GLN A 118 30.44 -1.33 26.13
N SER A 119 29.64 -1.82 27.08
CA SER A 119 29.53 -1.23 28.42
C SER A 119 30.79 -1.45 29.26
N GLU A 120 31.10 -0.51 30.16
CA GLU A 120 32.22 -0.63 31.12
C GLU A 120 31.93 -1.61 32.27
N SER A 121 30.66 -1.95 32.49
CA SER A 121 30.26 -2.88 33.55
C SER A 121 30.58 -4.33 33.18
N GLU A 122 31.42 -4.97 34.01
CA GLU A 122 31.87 -6.35 33.82
C GLU A 122 30.72 -7.39 33.79
N ARG A 123 29.64 -7.12 34.56
CA ARG A 123 28.40 -7.93 34.56
C ARG A 123 27.63 -7.90 33.24
N LEU A 124 27.76 -6.81 32.46
CA LEU A 124 27.06 -6.66 31.18
C LEU A 124 27.87 -7.29 30.03
N ARG A 125 29.20 -7.25 30.12
CA ARG A 125 30.10 -7.94 29.16
C ARG A 125 30.02 -9.47 29.25
N SER A 126 29.65 -10.01 30.41
CA SER A 126 29.54 -11.46 30.62
C SER A 126 28.26 -12.08 30.07
N ILE A 127 27.36 -11.31 29.46
CA ILE A 127 26.11 -11.84 28.90
C ILE A 127 26.44 -12.65 27.63
N PRO A 128 26.17 -13.97 27.60
CA PRO A 128 26.49 -14.81 26.45
C PRO A 128 25.53 -14.54 25.29
N HIS A 129 26.05 -14.58 24.06
CA HIS A 129 25.21 -14.54 22.86
C HIS A 129 24.40 -15.84 22.74
N MET A 130 23.08 -15.72 22.81
CA MET A 130 22.12 -16.81 22.59
C MET A 130 21.83 -16.98 21.09
N ASP A 131 22.26 -18.08 20.48
CA ASP A 131 21.93 -18.34 19.08
C ASP A 131 20.43 -18.70 18.97
N LEU A 132 19.72 -18.00 18.09
CA LEU A 132 18.29 -18.20 17.85
C LEU A 132 18.03 -19.12 16.65
N GLY A 133 19.07 -19.58 15.94
CA GLY A 133 18.92 -20.43 14.75
C GLY A 133 18.17 -19.75 13.60
N LEU A 134 18.05 -18.42 13.63
CA LEU A 134 17.45 -17.59 12.59
C LEU A 134 18.58 -17.04 11.72
N VAL A 135 18.44 -17.12 10.40
CA VAL A 135 19.44 -16.58 9.46
C VAL A 135 19.58 -15.07 9.70
N SER A 136 20.70 -14.64 10.25
CA SER A 136 20.99 -13.23 10.48
C SER A 136 20.86 -12.44 9.17
N PRO A 137 20.10 -11.33 9.13
CA PRO A 137 20.14 -10.45 7.98
C PRO A 137 21.56 -9.88 7.89
N LYS A 138 22.22 -10.11 6.76
CA LYS A 138 23.54 -9.52 6.47
C LYS A 138 23.43 -8.01 6.66
N GLY A 139 24.39 -7.48 7.40
CA GLY A 139 24.30 -6.18 8.06
C GLY A 139 24.09 -5.01 7.13
N GLU A 140 23.22 -4.12 7.59
CA GLU A 140 23.35 -2.68 7.35
C GLU A 140 22.53 -2.02 8.48
N PHE A 141 23.19 -1.79 9.61
CA PHE A 141 22.65 -0.89 10.63
C PHE A 141 23.08 0.52 10.21
N PRO A 142 22.16 1.46 9.92
CA PRO A 142 22.54 2.83 9.66
C PRO A 142 23.08 3.44 10.97
N GLU A 143 24.28 4.04 10.91
CA GLU A 143 24.83 4.80 12.02
C GLU A 143 23.89 5.97 12.36
N PRO A 144 23.66 6.27 13.65
CA PRO A 144 22.91 7.45 14.04
C PRO A 144 23.71 8.70 13.67
N SER A 145 23.10 9.57 12.87
CA SER A 145 23.59 10.94 12.66
C SER A 145 23.73 11.64 14.01
N GLN A 146 24.89 12.26 14.22
CA GLN A 146 25.21 13.09 15.38
C GLN A 146 24.27 14.30 15.52
#